data_AF-A0A0K9XXD8-F1
#
_entry.id   AF-A0A0K9XXD8-F1
#
_cell.length_a   1.000
_cell.length_b   1.000
_cell.length_c   1.000
_cell.angle_alpha   90.00
_cell.angle_beta   90.00
_cell.angle_gamma   90.00
#
_symmetry.space_group_name_H-M   'P 1'
#
loop_
_entity.id
_entity.type
_entity.pdbx_description
1 polymer ?
#
loop_
_entity_poly.entity_id
_entity_poly.type
_entity_poly.pdbx_seq_one_letter_code
_entity_poly.pdbx_strand_id
1 'polypeptide(L)'
;MKISEKIKSFFEEKGLSHTQIGAKYGVSQQTITNYFNEKRAIPLDFLVWMKEEFPEIDINSIISKKENYIVSESRAMYKRKETREEILNDIGKILDKYV
;
A
#
# COMPACT_ATOMS: atom_id res chain seq x y z
N MET A 1 -2.16 -2.91 13.68
CA MET A 1 -1.05 -1.92 13.55
C MET A 1 -1.38 -0.88 12.48
N LYS A 2 -1.04 0.39 12.74
CA LYS A 2 -1.12 1.48 11.77
C LYS A 2 0.00 1.38 10.73
N ILE A 3 -0.14 2.13 9.64
CA ILE A 3 0.82 2.10 8.51
C ILE A 3 2.21 2.61 8.92
N SER A 4 2.23 3.66 9.74
CA SER A 4 3.43 4.28 10.31
C SER A 4 4.19 3.29 11.19
N GLU A 5 3.48 2.50 12.00
CA GLU A 5 4.06 1.45 12.83
C GLU A 5 4.62 0.30 11.99
N LYS A 6 3.90 -0.16 10.96
CA LYS A 6 4.38 -1.23 10.06
C LYS A 6 5.67 -0.80 9.33
N ILE A 7 5.69 0.43 8.84
CA ILE A 7 6.87 1.01 8.17
C ILE A 7 8.04 1.13 9.17
N LYS A 8 7.77 1.59 10.39
CA LYS A 8 8.77 1.67 11.45
C LYS A 8 9.38 0.30 11.76
N SER A 9 8.54 -0.72 11.96
CA SER A 9 8.99 -2.09 12.23
C SER A 9 9.84 -2.65 11.11
N PHE A 10 9.47 -2.42 9.83
CA PHE A 10 10.30 -2.81 8.69
C PHE A 10 11.72 -2.24 8.76
N PHE A 11 11.86 -0.95 9.09
CA PHE A 11 13.19 -0.35 9.22
C PHE A 11 13.96 -0.82 10.45
N GLU A 12 13.26 -1.09 11.56
CA GLU A 12 13.85 -1.66 12.77
C GLU A 12 14.40 -3.07 12.53
N GLU A 13 13.66 -3.91 11.80
CA GLU A 13 14.11 -5.25 11.38
C GLU A 13 15.35 -5.20 10.49
N LYS A 14 15.49 -4.14 9.69
CA LYS A 14 16.69 -3.87 8.87
C LYS A 14 17.84 -3.25 9.66
N GLY A 15 17.65 -2.93 10.94
CA GLY A 15 18.65 -2.29 11.79
C GLY A 15 18.96 -0.84 11.39
N LEU A 16 18.03 -0.15 10.71
CA LEU A 16 18.25 1.21 10.22
C LEU A 16 17.77 2.24 11.25
N SER A 17 18.68 3.13 11.66
CA SER A 17 18.35 4.27 12.50
C SER A 17 17.57 5.34 11.73
N HIS A 18 16.78 6.16 12.42
CA HIS A 18 16.06 7.29 11.80
C HIS A 18 17.00 8.26 11.05
N THR A 19 18.25 8.42 11.52
CA THR A 19 19.27 9.23 10.85
C THR A 19 19.67 8.62 9.50
N GLN A 20 19.88 7.31 9.44
CA GLN A 20 20.23 6.62 8.19
C GLN A 20 19.07 6.64 7.20
N ILE A 21 17.84 6.42 7.67
CA ILE A 21 16.63 6.50 6.82
C ILE A 21 16.51 7.90 6.22
N GLY A 22 16.65 8.94 7.06
CA GLY A 22 16.61 10.33 6.62
C GLY A 22 17.71 10.65 5.60
N ALA A 23 18.94 10.21 5.85
CA ALA A 23 20.05 10.42 4.94
C ALA A 23 19.85 9.74 3.57
N LYS A 24 19.32 8.51 3.54
CA LYS A 24 19.05 7.79 2.29
C LYS A 24 17.90 8.40 1.48
N TYR A 25 16.82 8.79 2.16
CA TYR A 25 15.66 9.39 1.49
C TYR A 25 15.85 10.87 1.15
N GLY A 26 16.75 11.57 1.85
CA GLY A 26 17.04 13.00 1.64
C GLY A 26 16.27 13.96 2.55
N VAL A 27 15.93 13.54 3.78
CA VAL A 27 15.25 14.37 4.80
C VAL A 27 15.94 14.31 6.15
N SER A 28 15.57 15.20 7.07
CA SER A 28 16.11 15.20 8.43
C SER A 28 15.61 14.00 9.26
N GLN A 29 16.42 13.56 10.23
CA GLN A 29 16.03 12.55 11.21
C GLN A 29 14.74 12.92 11.98
N GLN A 30 14.54 14.21 12.26
CA GLN A 30 13.31 14.71 12.88
C GLN A 30 12.09 14.50 11.97
N THR A 31 12.25 14.62 10.66
CA THR A 31 11.16 14.40 9.70
C THR A 31 10.72 12.94 9.72
N ILE A 32 11.67 11.99 9.70
CA ILE A 32 11.39 10.55 9.86
C ILE A 32 10.71 10.26 11.19
N THR A 33 11.19 10.88 12.27
CA THR A 33 10.57 10.73 13.60
C THR A 33 9.14 11.25 13.62
N ASN A 34 8.85 12.34 12.91
CA ASN A 34 7.50 12.89 12.80
C ASN A 34 6.57 12.01 11.95
N TYR A 35 7.10 11.34 10.92
CA TYR A 35 6.36 10.34 10.14
C TYR A 35 5.93 9.16 11.02
N PHE A 36 6.86 8.59 11.79
CA PHE A 36 6.58 7.41 12.59
C PHE A 36 5.71 7.70 13.82
N ASN A 37 5.80 8.91 14.37
CA ASN A 37 4.93 9.37 15.45
C ASN A 37 3.60 10.00 14.96
N GLU A 38 3.31 9.93 13.66
CA GLU A 38 2.08 10.45 13.04
C GLU A 38 1.86 11.96 13.23
N LYS A 39 2.89 12.71 13.64
CA LYS A 39 2.88 14.18 13.69
C LYS A 39 2.92 14.80 12.30
N ARG A 40 3.32 14.03 11.29
CA ARG A 40 3.33 14.38 9.88
C ARG A 40 2.91 13.18 9.06
N ALA A 41 2.05 13.38 8.06
CA ALA A 41 1.69 12.32 7.12
C ALA A 41 2.92 11.85 6.33
N ILE A 42 3.02 10.54 6.11
CA ILE A 42 4.01 9.94 5.23
C ILE A 42 3.61 10.27 3.79
N PRO A 43 4.48 10.93 3.00
CA PRO A 43 4.16 11.28 1.65
C PRO A 43 4.30 10.06 0.71
N LEU A 44 3.60 10.06 -0.42
CA LEU A 44 3.54 8.89 -1.31
C LEU A 44 4.90 8.57 -1.94
N ASP A 45 5.68 9.59 -2.26
CA ASP A 45 7.04 9.48 -2.77
C ASP A 45 7.98 8.74 -1.81
N PHE A 46 7.77 8.85 -0.49
CA PHE A 46 8.47 8.03 0.50
C PHE A 46 8.20 6.54 0.29
N LEU A 47 6.96 6.15 0.00
CA LEU A 47 6.60 4.76 -0.26
C LEU A 47 7.15 4.26 -1.59
N VAL A 48 7.20 5.13 -2.60
CA VAL A 48 7.85 4.82 -3.90
C VAL A 48 9.34 4.59 -3.69
N TRP A 49 10.02 5.51 -3.01
CA TRP A 49 11.43 5.38 -2.67
C TRP A 49 11.72 4.10 -1.87
N MET A 50 10.87 3.76 -0.88
CA MET A 50 11.01 2.51 -0.13
C MET A 50 11.00 1.27 -1.03
N LYS A 51 10.14 1.25 -2.06
CA LYS A 51 10.07 0.13 -3.02
C LYS A 51 11.30 0.05 -3.92
N GLU A 52 11.88 1.19 -4.27
CA GLU A 52 13.09 1.27 -5.08
C GLU A 52 14.34 0.85 -4.29
N GLU A 53 14.47 1.33 -3.06
CA GLU A 53 15.62 1.07 -2.19
C GLU A 53 15.58 -0.34 -1.57
N PHE A 54 14.38 -0.87 -1.34
CA PHE A 54 14.17 -2.20 -0.75
C PHE A 54 13.22 -3.04 -1.62
N PRO A 55 13.67 -3.59 -2.77
CA PRO A 55 12.80 -4.34 -3.69
C PRO A 55 12.10 -5.55 -3.07
N GLU A 56 12.62 -6.08 -1.97
CA GLU A 56 12.03 -7.17 -1.17
C GLU A 56 10.78 -6.75 -0.37
N ILE A 57 10.51 -5.44 -0.26
CA ILE A 57 9.38 -4.94 0.52
C ILE A 57 8.06 -5.20 -0.20
N ASP A 58 7.14 -5.89 0.47
CA ASP A 58 5.75 -5.97 -0.01
C ASP A 58 4.94 -4.77 0.49
N ILE A 59 4.89 -3.71 -0.31
CA ILE A 59 4.09 -2.51 -0.02
C ILE A 59 2.62 -2.86 0.20
N ASN A 60 2.07 -3.89 -0.45
CA ASN A 60 0.68 -4.27 -0.27
C ASN A 60 0.43 -4.76 1.16
N SER A 61 1.36 -5.52 1.73
CA SER A 61 1.28 -5.97 3.12
C SER A 61 1.28 -4.79 4.11
N ILE A 62 2.06 -3.75 3.80
CA ILE A 62 2.16 -2.54 4.62
C ILE A 62 0.85 -1.75 4.60
N ILE A 63 0.31 -1.50 3.41
CA ILE A 63 -0.89 -0.66 3.24
C ILE A 63 -2.21 -1.38 3.49
N SER A 64 -2.21 -2.72 3.47
CA SER A 64 -3.43 -3.49 3.68
C SER A 64 -3.98 -3.27 5.10
N LYS A 65 -5.27 -2.92 5.18
CA LYS A 65 -6.03 -2.80 6.44
C LYS A 65 -6.43 -4.17 7.03
N LYS A 66 -6.12 -5.26 6.34
CA LYS A 66 -6.42 -6.60 6.85
C LYS A 66 -5.34 -6.97 7.86
N GLU A 67 -5.68 -6.88 9.14
CA GLU A 67 -4.94 -7.59 10.17
C GLU A 67 -4.94 -9.09 9.80
N ASN A 68 -3.74 -9.68 9.69
CA ASN A 68 -3.52 -11.11 9.52
C ASN A 68 -4.30 -11.79 8.40
N TYR A 69 -3.82 -11.70 7.16
CA TYR A 69 -3.96 -12.81 6.22
C TYR A 69 -2.58 -13.16 5.69
N ILE A 70 -1.97 -14.19 6.28
CA ILE A 70 -1.06 -15.07 5.54
C ILE A 70 -1.90 -15.60 4.38
N VAL A 71 -1.75 -15.03 3.19
CA VAL A 71 -2.36 -15.60 2.00
C VAL A 71 -1.47 -16.76 1.59
N SER A 72 -1.72 -17.93 2.18
CA SER A 72 -1.59 -19.16 1.40
C SER A 72 -2.61 -19.05 0.24
N GLU A 73 -2.18 -19.47 -0.93
CA GLU A 73 -2.80 -19.15 -2.21
C GLU A 73 -4.32 -19.42 -2.27
N SER A 74 -5.06 -18.43 -2.77
CA SER A 74 -5.85 -18.63 -3.99
C SER A 74 -6.08 -17.27 -4.63
N ARG A 75 -5.56 -17.08 -5.85
CA ARG A 75 -5.59 -15.80 -6.58
C ARG A 75 -7.01 -15.24 -6.62
N ALA A 76 -7.27 -14.16 -5.90
CA ALA A 76 -8.43 -13.33 -6.21
C ALA A 76 -8.18 -12.72 -7.59
N MET A 77 -8.84 -13.28 -8.59
CA MET A 77 -8.81 -12.83 -9.97
C MET A 77 -9.28 -11.37 -10.00
N TYR A 78 -8.38 -10.43 -10.30
CA TYR A 78 -8.77 -9.06 -10.63
C TYR A 78 -9.75 -9.16 -11.82
N LYS A 79 -11.02 -8.81 -11.60
CA LYS A 79 -12.03 -8.83 -12.68
C LYS A 79 -11.49 -8.00 -13.84
N ARG A 80 -11.39 -8.61 -15.03
CA ARG A 80 -11.04 -7.88 -16.26
C ARG A 80 -12.02 -6.73 -16.43
N LYS A 81 -11.53 -5.63 -17.00
CA LYS A 81 -12.36 -4.52 -17.44
C LYS A 81 -13.43 -5.08 -18.38
N GLU A 82 -14.69 -4.97 -17.98
CA GLU A 82 -15.84 -5.42 -18.77
C GLU A 82 -15.85 -4.68 -20.11
N THR A 83 -16.11 -5.43 -21.17
CA THR A 83 -16.19 -4.88 -22.54
C THR A 83 -17.46 -4.06 -22.69
N ARG A 84 -17.46 -3.16 -23.67
CA ARG A 84 -18.63 -2.31 -23.92
C ARG A 84 -19.88 -3.14 -24.23
N GLU A 85 -19.71 -4.26 -24.93
CA GLU A 85 -20.78 -5.19 -25.26
C GLU A 85 -21.39 -5.86 -24.03
N GLU A 86 -20.57 -6.26 -23.05
CA GLU A 86 -21.04 -6.88 -21.81
C GLU A 86 -21.85 -5.90 -20.96
N ILE A 87 -21.39 -4.66 -20.85
CA ILE A 87 -22.09 -3.60 -20.11
C ILE A 87 -23.44 -3.29 -20.76
N LEU A 88 -23.49 -3.20 -22.10
CA LEU A 88 -24.73 -2.93 -22.82
C LEU A 88 -25.75 -4.05 -22.66
N ASN A 89 -25.29 -5.30 -22.64
CA ASN A 89 -26.16 -6.46 -22.47
C ASN A 89 -26.78 -6.50 -21.06
N ASP A 90 -26.01 -6.13 -20.04
CA ASP A 90 -26.51 -6.06 -18.67
C ASP A 90 -27.49 -4.89 -18.46
N ILE A 91 -27.28 -3.75 -19.12
CA ILE A 91 -28.26 -2.66 -19.15
C ILE A 91 -29.56 -3.14 -19.80
N GLY A 92 -29.49 -3.87 -20.91
CA GLY A 92 -30.67 -4.44 -21.58
C GLY A 92 -31.50 -5.33 -20.66
N LYS A 93 -30.85 -6.27 -19.94
CA LYS A 93 -31.52 -7.15 -18.97
C LYS A 93 -32.17 -6.39 -17.81
N ILE A 94 -31.59 -5.25 -17.41
CA ILE A 94 -32.17 -4.41 -16.35
C ILE A 94 -33.42 -3.72 -16.87
N LEU A 95 -33.39 -3.19 -18.09
CA LEU A 95 -34.54 -2.51 -18.69
C LEU A 95 -35.71 -3.47 -18.95
N ASP A 96 -35.43 -4.70 -19.36
CA ASP A 96 -36.45 -5.75 -19.55
C ASP A 96 -37.18 -6.14 -18.25
N LYS A 97 -36.63 -5.81 -17.07
CA LYS A 97 -37.31 -6.05 -15.79
C LYS A 97 -38.38 -5.01 -15.46
N TYR A 98 -38.46 -3.92 -16.23
CA TYR A 98 -39.39 -2.82 -15.99
C TYR A 98 -40.35 -2.60 -17.17
N VAL A 99 -40.44 -3.56 -18.10
CA VAL A 99 -41.40 -3.60 -19.21
C VAL A 99 -42.35 -4.79 -19.03
#